data_AF-A0A2J7YZ47-F1
#
_entry.id   AF-A0A2J7YZ47-F1
#
_cell.length_a   1.000
_cell.length_b   1.000
_cell.length_c   1.000
_cell.angle_alpha   90.00
_cell.angle_beta   90.00
_cell.angle_gamma   90.00
#
_symmetry.space_group_name_H-M   'P 1'
#
loop_
_entity.id
_entity.type
_entity.pdbx_description
1 polymer ?
#
loop_
_entity_poly.entity_id
_entity_poly.type
_entity_poly.pdbx_seq_one_letter_code
_entity_poly.pdbx_strand_id
1 'polypeptide(L)'
;MAVLRYRAQDGSEQQLIRRSAPGTPHPEWQILHELRAMNVPPQQVLELHTELESCDLPGGYCARMIRESWPQVRISHTAAYGRDHATRQQGVRHLLEHQGELHQVADGPARPAPNRVPLPHPSQVQPIPPVPPEGLAHELGQAFGPQGIVRFDQRAVSRTGVPDVVAQTLVWAGLPLDFGPFFWAQAQAGRPVPTLAELAAERGVQSAPDAGSYLVMGNDFGRQLCVQYGTANIVAVPLEATPQPTPPQFVNTGLPEFVRCMALLGRMWRLRYGLTPDQAGRWTVDFQAQLAGLDPAALSTPDNWWAVLLEQMWDGLL
;
A
#
# COMPACT_ATOMS: atom_id res chain seq x y z
N MET A 1 11.96 -8.99 11.21
CA MET A 1 13.04 -9.67 10.42
C MET A 1 12.42 -10.83 9.65
N ALA A 2 13.01 -11.17 8.51
CA ALA A 2 12.70 -12.38 7.75
C ALA A 2 13.98 -13.17 7.45
N VAL A 3 13.90 -14.49 7.55
CA VAL A 3 14.96 -15.44 7.23
C VAL A 3 14.43 -16.42 6.19
N LEU A 4 15.08 -16.48 5.04
CA LEU A 4 14.72 -17.38 3.95
C LEU A 4 15.82 -18.39 3.70
N ARG A 5 15.45 -19.66 3.56
CA ARG A 5 16.33 -20.74 3.12
C ARG A 5 16.05 -21.09 1.67
N TYR A 6 17.11 -21.25 0.89
CA TYR A 6 17.03 -21.65 -0.50
C TYR A 6 18.17 -22.60 -0.87
N ARG A 7 18.05 -23.29 -2.00
CA ARG A 7 19.11 -24.11 -2.58
C ARG A 7 19.85 -23.34 -3.67
N ALA A 8 21.16 -23.19 -3.52
CA ALA A 8 22.03 -22.55 -4.49
C ALA A 8 22.29 -23.44 -5.72
N GLN A 9 22.94 -22.89 -6.75
CA GLN A 9 23.22 -23.60 -8.01
C GLN A 9 24.10 -24.84 -7.83
N ASP A 10 24.98 -24.83 -6.82
CA ASP A 10 25.84 -25.96 -6.45
C ASP A 10 25.11 -27.04 -5.62
N GLY A 11 23.82 -26.85 -5.35
CA GLY A 11 22.99 -27.75 -4.55
C GLY A 11 23.08 -27.53 -3.04
N SER A 12 23.96 -26.64 -2.56
CA SER A 12 24.06 -26.29 -1.14
C SER A 12 22.83 -25.51 -0.66
N GLU A 13 22.46 -25.69 0.61
CA GLU A 13 21.46 -24.85 1.26
C GLU A 13 22.09 -23.58 1.80
N GLN A 14 21.50 -22.44 1.45
CA GLN A 14 21.95 -21.10 1.83
C GLN A 14 20.82 -20.36 2.56
N GLN A 15 21.20 -19.34 3.32
CA GLN A 15 20.26 -18.48 4.06
C GLN A 15 20.39 -17.03 3.62
N LEU A 16 19.26 -16.34 3.56
CA LEU A 16 19.19 -14.91 3.37
C LEU A 16 18.38 -14.26 4.50
N ILE A 17 18.94 -13.20 5.10
CA ILE A 17 18.33 -12.51 6.23
C ILE A 17 18.11 -11.05 5.86
N ARG A 18 16.87 -10.55 6.03
CA ARG A 18 16.53 -9.14 5.86
C ARG A 18 15.70 -8.62 7.02
N ARG A 19 15.76 -7.31 7.24
CA ARG A 19 15.03 -6.62 8.30
C ARG A 19 14.25 -5.45 7.69
N SER A 20 13.05 -5.23 8.19
CA SER A 20 12.37 -3.97 7.98
C SER A 20 13.14 -2.87 8.71
N ALA A 21 13.07 -1.68 8.15
CA ALA A 21 13.52 -0.44 8.75
C ALA A 21 12.63 0.70 8.19
N PRO A 22 12.47 1.81 8.91
CA PRO A 22 11.70 2.94 8.41
C PRO A 22 12.16 3.37 7.02
N GLY A 23 11.20 3.52 6.10
CA GLY A 23 11.46 3.90 4.72
C GLY A 23 12.07 2.80 3.84
N THR A 24 12.14 1.56 4.31
CA THR A 24 12.58 0.42 3.49
C THR A 24 11.41 -0.51 3.22
N PRO A 25 11.38 -1.19 2.05
CA PRO A 25 10.34 -2.18 1.77
C PRO A 25 10.29 -3.27 2.84
N HIS A 26 9.16 -3.96 2.96
CA HIS A 26 9.04 -5.14 3.81
C HIS A 26 10.15 -6.16 3.50
N PRO A 27 10.68 -6.88 4.51
CA PRO A 27 11.85 -7.74 4.33
C PRO A 27 11.59 -8.89 3.34
N GLU A 28 10.35 -9.33 3.17
CA GLU A 28 9.96 -10.32 2.17
C GLU A 28 10.15 -9.81 0.73
N TRP A 29 9.79 -8.55 0.46
CA TRP A 29 10.05 -7.91 -0.83
C TRP A 29 11.56 -7.70 -1.08
N GLN A 30 12.31 -7.31 -0.03
CA GLN A 30 13.77 -7.22 -0.12
C GLN A 30 14.39 -8.57 -0.53
N ILE A 31 13.95 -9.65 0.13
CA ILE A 31 14.39 -11.01 -0.17
C ILE A 31 14.01 -11.42 -1.60
N LEU A 32 12.79 -11.14 -2.07
CA LEU A 32 12.36 -11.43 -3.44
C LEU A 32 13.28 -10.77 -4.47
N HIS A 33 13.59 -9.48 -4.30
CA HIS A 33 14.45 -8.77 -5.23
C HIS A 33 15.87 -9.33 -5.25
N GLU A 34 16.40 -9.72 -4.10
CA GLU A 34 17.74 -10.28 -4.00
C GLU A 34 17.85 -11.69 -4.57
N LEU A 35 16.87 -12.57 -4.31
CA LEU A 35 16.82 -13.88 -4.95
C LEU A 35 16.78 -13.75 -6.48
N ARG A 36 16.01 -12.79 -7.01
CA ARG A 36 15.98 -12.49 -8.45
C ARG A 36 17.35 -12.01 -8.95
N ALA A 37 18.02 -11.12 -8.20
CA ALA A 37 19.36 -10.65 -8.56
C ALA A 37 20.41 -11.77 -8.55
N MET A 38 20.26 -12.76 -7.66
CA MET A 38 21.10 -13.96 -7.61
C MET A 38 20.68 -15.06 -8.60
N ASN A 39 19.63 -14.83 -9.41
CA ASN A 39 19.04 -15.82 -10.31
C ASN A 39 18.65 -17.14 -9.62
N VAL A 40 18.17 -17.06 -8.37
CA VAL A 40 17.65 -18.22 -7.64
C VAL A 40 16.24 -18.54 -8.18
N PRO A 41 16.00 -19.74 -8.74
CA PRO A 41 14.68 -20.12 -9.23
C PRO A 41 13.66 -20.21 -8.08
N PRO A 42 12.38 -19.84 -8.29
CA PRO A 42 11.31 -19.98 -7.30
C PRO A 42 11.21 -21.36 -6.65
N GLN A 43 11.49 -22.43 -7.39
CA GLN A 43 11.40 -23.82 -6.94
C GLN A 43 12.53 -24.20 -5.97
N GLN A 44 13.58 -23.38 -5.89
CA GLN A 44 14.69 -23.60 -4.96
C GLN A 44 14.47 -22.88 -3.62
N VAL A 45 13.37 -22.14 -3.45
CA VAL A 45 13.00 -21.53 -2.18
C VAL A 45 12.33 -22.56 -1.28
N LEU A 46 12.88 -22.77 -0.08
CA LEU A 46 12.54 -23.90 0.79
C LEU A 46 11.69 -23.50 2.00
N GLU A 47 12.16 -22.51 2.77
CA GLU A 47 11.53 -22.07 4.02
C GLU A 47 11.62 -20.56 4.14
N LEU A 48 10.57 -19.93 4.69
CA LEU A 48 10.55 -18.54 5.10
C LEU A 48 10.04 -18.46 6.54
N HIS A 49 10.86 -17.87 7.40
CA HIS A 49 10.47 -17.54 8.78
C HIS A 49 10.48 -16.02 8.97
N THR A 50 9.39 -15.46 9.51
CA THR A 50 9.28 -14.04 9.82
C THR A 50 8.98 -13.82 11.31
N GLU A 51 9.55 -12.78 11.93
CA GLU A 51 9.23 -12.50 13.34
C GLU A 51 7.77 -12.04 13.52
N LEU A 52 7.22 -11.37 12.50
CA LEU A 52 5.82 -10.97 12.41
C LEU A 52 5.23 -11.59 11.14
N GLU A 53 4.03 -12.16 11.23
CA GLU A 53 3.33 -12.77 10.10
C GLU A 53 3.29 -11.83 8.88
N SER A 54 3.63 -12.37 7.70
CA SER A 54 3.63 -11.62 6.44
C SER A 54 2.27 -10.97 6.17
N CYS A 55 2.27 -9.66 5.95
CA CYS A 55 1.04 -8.88 5.87
C CYS A 55 0.16 -9.24 4.64
N ASP A 56 -1.14 -8.98 4.77
CA ASP A 56 -2.11 -8.95 3.66
C ASP A 56 -2.79 -7.57 3.62
N LEU A 57 -1.96 -6.52 3.65
CA LEU A 57 -2.35 -5.12 3.86
C LEU A 57 -1.78 -4.21 2.75
N PRO A 58 -2.40 -3.03 2.53
CA PRO A 58 -1.87 -1.97 1.69
C PRO A 58 -0.40 -1.68 1.94
N GLY A 59 0.36 -1.34 0.89
CA GLY A 59 1.78 -0.98 1.01
C GLY A 59 2.72 -2.17 1.13
N GLY A 60 2.21 -3.40 1.28
CA GLY A 60 3.09 -4.54 1.50
C GLY A 60 2.62 -5.92 1.08
N TYR A 61 1.32 -6.28 1.04
CA TYR A 61 0.73 -7.55 0.56
C TYR A 61 1.67 -8.78 0.45
N CYS A 62 2.47 -9.03 1.51
CA CYS A 62 3.58 -9.98 1.47
C CYS A 62 3.06 -11.40 1.33
N ALA A 63 1.97 -11.74 2.03
CA ALA A 63 1.35 -13.05 1.94
C ALA A 63 0.91 -13.40 0.51
N ARG A 64 0.35 -12.42 -0.22
CA ARG A 64 0.00 -12.58 -1.64
C ARG A 64 1.25 -12.76 -2.48
N MET A 65 2.23 -11.86 -2.34
CA MET A 65 3.48 -11.91 -3.10
C MET A 65 4.19 -13.26 -2.92
N ILE A 66 4.29 -13.76 -1.69
CA ILE A 66 4.90 -15.04 -1.36
C ILE A 66 4.17 -16.18 -2.07
N ARG A 67 2.84 -16.21 -2.01
CA ARG A 67 2.02 -17.26 -2.65
C ARG A 67 2.21 -17.29 -4.17
N GLU A 68 2.29 -16.12 -4.80
CA GLU A 68 2.49 -15.99 -6.24
C GLU A 68 3.94 -16.25 -6.67
N SER A 69 4.91 -15.95 -5.81
CA SER A 69 6.34 -16.04 -6.14
C SER A 69 6.97 -17.38 -5.76
N TRP A 70 6.57 -17.99 -4.64
CA TRP A 70 7.22 -19.17 -4.06
C TRP A 70 6.19 -20.24 -3.66
N PRO A 71 5.63 -20.99 -4.63
CA PRO A 71 4.50 -21.87 -4.38
C PRO A 71 4.82 -23.09 -3.46
N GLN A 72 6.11 -23.40 -3.24
CA GLN A 72 6.56 -24.56 -2.45
C GLN A 72 7.15 -24.16 -1.09
N VAL A 73 7.21 -22.87 -0.77
CA VAL A 73 7.87 -22.40 0.46
C VAL A 73 7.07 -22.83 1.69
N ARG A 74 7.77 -23.33 2.71
CA ARG A 74 7.17 -23.51 4.05
C ARG A 74 7.29 -22.21 4.83
N ILE A 75 6.14 -21.67 5.24
CA ILE A 75 6.05 -20.39 5.95
C ILE A 75 5.88 -20.66 7.44
N SER A 76 6.60 -19.92 8.28
CA SER A 76 6.41 -19.88 9.72
C SER A 76 6.60 -18.46 10.23
N HIS A 77 6.03 -18.15 11.41
CA HIS A 77 6.22 -16.86 12.04
C HIS A 77 6.24 -16.96 13.57
N THR A 78 6.80 -15.96 14.24
CA THR A 78 6.79 -15.88 15.72
C THR A 78 5.51 -15.23 16.26
N ALA A 79 5.16 -14.04 15.75
CA ALA A 79 3.95 -13.32 16.14
C ALA A 79 2.94 -13.29 14.99
N ALA A 80 1.68 -13.62 15.27
CA ALA A 80 0.58 -13.39 14.34
C ALA A 80 0.39 -11.87 14.17
N TYR A 81 0.13 -11.40 12.94
CA TYR A 81 -0.08 -9.98 12.68
C TYR A 81 -1.55 -9.62 12.62
N GLY A 82 -2.38 -10.50 12.05
CA GLY A 82 -3.81 -10.25 11.94
C GLY A 82 -4.21 -9.25 10.85
N ARG A 83 -5.49 -8.92 10.81
CA ARG A 83 -6.12 -8.19 9.69
C ARG A 83 -6.85 -6.93 10.11
N ASP A 84 -7.43 -6.91 11.30
CA ASP A 84 -8.07 -5.73 11.89
C ASP A 84 -7.10 -4.97 12.80
N HIS A 85 -7.42 -3.71 13.12
CA HIS A 85 -6.56 -2.86 13.93
C HIS A 85 -6.15 -3.50 15.26
N ALA A 86 -7.07 -4.13 16.00
CA ALA A 86 -6.78 -4.68 17.31
C ALA A 86 -5.74 -5.81 17.25
N THR A 87 -5.91 -6.73 16.30
CA THR A 87 -4.98 -7.85 16.09
C THR A 87 -3.62 -7.36 15.60
N ARG A 88 -3.58 -6.36 14.72
CA ARG A 88 -2.32 -5.73 14.26
C ARG A 88 -1.53 -5.10 15.41
N GLN A 89 -2.21 -4.36 16.29
CA GLN A 89 -1.57 -3.79 17.50
C GLN A 89 -1.04 -4.89 18.44
N GLN A 90 -1.79 -5.97 18.61
CA GLN A 90 -1.36 -7.11 19.43
C GLN A 90 -0.12 -7.80 18.83
N GLY A 91 -0.12 -8.03 17.51
CA GLY A 91 1.00 -8.64 16.80
C GLY A 91 2.29 -7.84 16.93
N VAL A 92 2.22 -6.53 16.72
CA VAL A 92 3.38 -5.63 16.89
C VAL A 92 3.86 -5.59 18.34
N ARG A 93 2.94 -5.57 19.32
CA ARG A 93 3.32 -5.63 20.73
C ARG A 93 4.06 -6.92 21.07
N HIS A 94 3.53 -8.07 20.65
CA HIS A 94 4.16 -9.37 20.88
C HIS A 94 5.53 -9.46 20.19
N LEU A 95 5.66 -8.91 18.98
CA LEU A 95 6.96 -8.77 18.30
C LEU A 95 7.97 -7.98 19.15
N LEU A 96 7.57 -6.82 19.66
CA LEU A 96 8.45 -5.95 20.45
C LEU A 96 8.84 -6.59 21.79
N GLU A 97 7.90 -7.26 22.46
CA GLU A 97 8.16 -8.04 23.68
C GLU A 97 9.18 -9.14 23.41
N HIS A 98 8.95 -9.97 22.39
CA HIS A 98 9.86 -11.05 22.01
C HIS A 98 11.25 -10.55 21.61
N GLN A 99 11.32 -9.45 20.86
CA GLN A 99 12.59 -8.80 20.55
C GLN A 99 13.27 -8.33 21.85
N GLY A 100 12.56 -7.69 22.76
CA GLY A 100 13.09 -7.25 24.06
C GLY A 100 13.74 -8.38 24.85
N GLU A 101 13.07 -9.54 24.95
CA GLU A 101 13.59 -10.75 25.60
C GLU A 101 14.89 -11.23 24.95
N LEU A 102 14.95 -11.33 23.62
CA LEU A 102 16.16 -11.74 22.90
C LEU A 102 17.33 -10.78 23.11
N HIS A 103 17.09 -9.46 23.19
CA HIS A 103 18.16 -8.48 23.43
C HIS A 103 18.71 -8.55 24.85
N GLN A 104 17.85 -8.79 25.85
CA GLN A 104 18.28 -8.99 27.24
C GLN A 104 19.21 -10.19 27.38
N VAL A 105 18.95 -11.26 26.63
CA VAL A 105 19.81 -12.46 26.63
C VAL A 105 21.14 -12.23 25.90
N ALA A 106 21.17 -11.32 24.92
CA ALA A 106 22.33 -11.10 24.05
C ALA A 106 23.23 -9.91 24.45
N ASP A 107 22.98 -9.25 25.59
CA ASP A 107 23.67 -8.01 26.04
C ASP A 107 23.75 -6.91 24.94
N GLY A 108 22.74 -6.87 24.06
CA GLY A 108 22.67 -5.92 22.94
C GLY A 108 22.01 -4.59 23.33
N PRO A 109 22.26 -3.49 22.59
CA PRO A 109 21.55 -2.23 22.80
C PRO A 109 20.04 -2.40 22.57
N ALA A 110 19.23 -1.81 23.45
CA ALA A 110 17.77 -1.84 23.33
C ALA A 110 17.32 -1.19 22.02
N ARG A 111 16.39 -1.84 21.30
CA ARG A 111 15.78 -1.23 20.12
C ARG A 111 14.75 -0.19 20.55
N PRO A 112 14.74 1.00 19.91
CA PRO A 112 13.71 1.99 20.17
C PRO A 112 12.35 1.44 19.70
N ALA A 113 11.36 1.47 20.59
CA ALA A 113 9.98 1.15 20.25
C ALA A 113 9.35 2.30 19.43
N PRO A 114 8.36 2.00 18.58
CA PRO A 114 7.54 3.03 17.95
C PRO A 114 6.94 3.99 18.98
N ASN A 115 7.23 5.29 18.85
CA ASN A 115 6.60 6.34 19.66
C ASN A 115 5.59 7.11 18.81
N ARG A 116 4.39 6.53 18.66
CA ARG A 116 3.37 7.07 17.77
C ARG A 116 2.77 8.36 18.31
N VAL A 117 2.73 9.39 17.48
CA VAL A 117 2.01 10.63 17.78
C VAL A 117 0.54 10.47 17.38
N PRO A 118 -0.43 10.70 18.29
CA PRO A 118 -1.85 10.62 17.97
C PRO A 118 -2.21 11.51 16.78
N LEU A 119 -3.24 11.09 16.03
CA LEU A 119 -3.82 11.94 15.00
C LEU A 119 -4.25 13.30 15.61
N PRO A 120 -3.94 14.43 14.97
CA PRO A 120 -4.43 15.72 15.42
C PRO A 120 -5.96 15.70 15.44
N HIS A 121 -6.56 16.34 16.45
CA HIS A 121 -8.01 16.44 16.49
C HIS A 121 -8.51 17.16 15.21
N PRO A 122 -9.60 16.73 14.56
CA PRO A 122 -10.05 17.34 13.30
C PRO A 122 -10.22 18.86 13.34
N SER A 123 -10.61 19.42 14.50
CA SER A 123 -10.73 20.88 14.69
C SER A 123 -9.40 21.63 14.79
N GLN A 124 -8.29 20.93 14.98
CA GLN A 124 -6.93 21.48 15.07
C GLN A 124 -6.19 21.37 13.73
N VAL A 125 -6.72 20.60 12.79
CA VAL A 125 -6.15 20.44 11.45
C VAL A 125 -6.62 21.60 10.59
N GLN A 126 -5.68 22.36 10.04
CA GLN A 126 -5.99 23.38 9.04
C GLN A 126 -6.32 22.69 7.71
N PRO A 127 -7.55 22.83 7.17
CA PRO A 127 -7.89 22.24 5.88
C PRO A 127 -7.06 22.86 4.77
N ILE A 128 -6.52 22.02 3.89
CA ILE A 128 -5.82 22.46 2.68
C ILE A 128 -6.89 22.70 1.60
N PRO A 129 -7.03 23.92 1.06
CA PRO A 129 -8.08 24.24 0.09
C PRO A 129 -8.03 23.32 -1.14
N PRO A 130 -9.19 23.00 -1.75
CA PRO A 130 -9.23 22.31 -3.03
C PRO A 130 -8.58 23.17 -4.13
N VAL A 131 -8.04 22.50 -5.13
CA VAL A 131 -7.38 23.14 -6.28
C VAL A 131 -8.06 22.71 -7.57
N PRO A 132 -8.04 23.55 -8.62
CA PRO A 132 -8.58 23.15 -9.92
C PRO A 132 -7.74 22.02 -10.55
N PRO A 133 -8.24 21.35 -11.60
CA PRO A 133 -7.54 20.23 -12.24
C PRO A 133 -6.11 20.53 -12.70
N GLU A 134 -5.83 21.77 -13.13
CA GLU A 134 -4.49 22.22 -13.49
C GLU A 134 -3.54 22.26 -12.28
N GLY A 135 -4.07 22.63 -11.10
CA GLY A 135 -3.35 22.58 -9.83
C GLY A 135 -3.02 21.14 -9.43
N LEU A 136 -3.95 20.20 -9.60
CA LEU A 136 -3.70 18.77 -9.39
C LEU A 136 -2.60 18.25 -10.34
N ALA A 137 -2.65 18.63 -11.62
CA ALA A 137 -1.62 18.31 -12.60
C ALA A 137 -0.23 18.83 -12.16
N HIS A 138 -0.18 20.05 -11.61
CA HIS A 138 1.06 20.62 -11.11
C HIS A 138 1.60 19.84 -9.90
N GLU A 139 0.76 19.53 -8.91
CA GLU A 139 1.14 18.77 -7.71
C GLU A 139 1.66 17.37 -8.09
N LEU A 140 0.99 16.67 -9.02
CA LEU A 140 1.45 15.40 -9.58
C LEU A 140 2.78 15.53 -10.33
N GLY A 141 2.90 16.58 -11.16
CA GLY A 141 4.10 16.85 -11.95
C GLY A 141 5.35 17.01 -11.08
N GLN A 142 5.23 17.68 -9.93
CA GLN A 142 6.30 17.82 -8.95
C GLN A 142 6.71 16.48 -8.31
N ALA A 143 5.78 15.55 -8.14
CA ALA A 143 6.03 14.26 -7.49
C ALA A 143 6.58 13.18 -8.45
N PHE A 144 6.01 13.10 -9.65
CA PHE A 144 6.23 11.98 -10.58
C PHE A 144 6.91 12.41 -11.89
N GLY A 145 6.99 13.70 -12.18
CA GLY A 145 7.42 14.20 -13.48
C GLY A 145 6.42 13.88 -14.59
N PRO A 146 6.62 14.41 -15.81
CA PRO A 146 5.66 14.27 -16.90
C PRO A 146 5.52 12.83 -17.41
N GLN A 147 6.59 12.01 -17.33
CA GLN A 147 6.57 10.61 -17.78
C GLN A 147 5.94 9.66 -16.77
N GLY A 148 5.89 10.05 -15.48
CA GLY A 148 5.29 9.27 -14.41
C GLY A 148 3.79 9.47 -14.26
N ILE A 149 3.14 10.20 -15.18
CA ILE A 149 1.72 10.55 -15.13
C ILE A 149 1.04 10.04 -16.40
N VAL A 150 -0.08 9.36 -16.24
CA VAL A 150 -0.96 8.97 -17.34
C VAL A 150 -2.23 9.82 -17.32
N ARG A 151 -2.56 10.40 -18.48
CA ARG A 151 -3.81 11.12 -18.70
C ARG A 151 -4.72 10.31 -19.60
N PHE A 152 -6.01 10.47 -19.38
CA PHE A 152 -7.05 9.73 -20.09
C PHE A 152 -7.64 10.61 -21.20
N ASP A 153 -8.01 10.00 -22.32
CA ASP A 153 -8.71 10.70 -23.38
C ASP A 153 -10.21 10.87 -23.03
N GLN A 154 -10.93 11.71 -23.78
CA GLN A 154 -12.36 11.95 -23.56
C GLN A 154 -13.21 10.68 -23.70
N ARG A 155 -12.77 9.72 -24.54
CA ARG A 155 -13.48 8.45 -24.73
C ARG A 155 -13.32 7.54 -23.52
N ALA A 156 -12.19 7.62 -22.82
CA ALA A 156 -11.96 6.85 -21.62
C ALA A 156 -12.95 7.20 -20.49
N VAL A 157 -13.40 8.46 -20.44
CA VAL A 157 -14.32 8.98 -19.43
C VAL A 157 -15.76 9.16 -19.94
N SER A 158 -16.07 8.74 -21.17
CA SER A 158 -17.38 8.96 -21.79
C SER A 158 -18.50 8.05 -21.26
N ARG A 159 -18.21 7.18 -20.29
CA ARG A 159 -19.19 6.25 -19.73
C ARG A 159 -20.25 7.01 -18.93
N THR A 160 -21.51 6.66 -19.15
CA THR A 160 -22.63 7.19 -18.36
C THR A 160 -22.42 6.91 -16.87
N GLY A 161 -22.60 7.93 -16.04
CA GLY A 161 -22.49 7.81 -14.58
C GLY A 161 -21.08 8.07 -14.02
N VAL A 162 -20.08 8.34 -14.87
CA VAL A 162 -18.81 8.92 -14.41
C VAL A 162 -19.08 10.33 -13.90
N PRO A 163 -18.77 10.68 -12.64
CA PRO A 163 -18.93 12.04 -12.13
C PRO A 163 -18.02 13.03 -12.88
N ASP A 164 -18.50 14.26 -13.12
CA ASP A 164 -17.74 15.28 -13.85
C ASP A 164 -16.37 15.57 -13.22
N VAL A 165 -16.30 15.62 -11.88
CA VAL A 165 -15.04 15.82 -11.16
C VAL A 165 -14.02 14.70 -11.41
N VAL A 166 -14.49 13.46 -11.57
CA VAL A 166 -13.64 12.31 -11.92
C VAL A 166 -13.15 12.43 -13.35
N ALA A 167 -14.05 12.71 -14.29
CA ALA A 167 -13.69 12.89 -15.70
C ALA A 167 -12.67 14.02 -15.89
N GLN A 168 -12.90 15.18 -15.27
CA GLN A 168 -11.99 16.33 -15.33
C GLN A 168 -10.63 16.00 -14.72
N THR A 169 -10.59 15.32 -13.57
CA THR A 169 -9.32 14.90 -12.94
C THR A 169 -8.54 13.97 -13.85
N LEU A 170 -9.17 12.95 -14.43
CA LEU A 170 -8.48 11.98 -15.30
C LEU A 170 -7.94 12.59 -16.60
N VAL A 171 -8.68 13.54 -17.20
CA VAL A 171 -8.29 14.17 -18.47
C VAL A 171 -7.23 15.25 -18.27
N TRP A 172 -7.40 16.14 -17.30
CA TRP A 172 -6.53 17.30 -17.11
C TRP A 172 -5.35 17.02 -16.19
N ALA A 173 -5.60 16.39 -15.03
CA ALA A 173 -4.56 16.07 -14.06
C ALA A 173 -3.84 14.78 -14.40
N GLY A 174 -4.60 13.71 -14.65
CA GLY A 174 -4.11 12.34 -14.79
C GLY A 174 -3.96 11.62 -13.46
N LEU A 175 -3.31 10.46 -13.51
CA LEU A 175 -2.96 9.63 -12.35
C LEU A 175 -1.46 9.30 -12.37
N PRO A 176 -0.83 8.99 -11.22
CA PRO A 176 0.50 8.36 -11.23
C PRO A 176 0.45 7.06 -12.05
N LEU A 177 1.34 6.90 -13.01
CA LEU A 177 1.39 5.72 -13.88
C LEU A 177 1.79 4.47 -13.06
N ASP A 178 2.88 4.59 -12.32
CA ASP A 178 3.43 3.57 -11.43
C ASP A 178 3.98 4.27 -10.19
N PHE A 179 3.45 3.87 -9.04
CA PHE A 179 3.97 4.23 -7.75
C PHE A 179 3.90 3.05 -6.79
N GLY A 180 4.51 1.93 -7.19
CA GLY A 180 4.62 0.75 -6.35
C GLY A 180 5.30 1.02 -4.99
N PRO A 181 4.82 0.44 -3.88
CA PRO A 181 3.74 -0.57 -3.80
C PRO A 181 2.32 0.01 -3.66
N PHE A 182 2.14 1.32 -3.82
CA PHE A 182 0.89 2.00 -3.47
C PHE A 182 -0.14 2.00 -4.57
N PHE A 183 0.30 2.17 -5.82
CA PHE A 183 -0.62 2.37 -6.93
C PHE A 183 -0.01 2.05 -8.29
N TRP A 184 -0.78 1.36 -9.12
CA TRP A 184 -0.54 1.20 -10.56
C TRP A 184 -1.81 1.57 -11.31
N ALA A 185 -1.72 2.53 -12.23
CA ALA A 185 -2.88 3.03 -12.96
C ALA A 185 -3.47 1.98 -13.91
N GLN A 186 -4.81 1.89 -13.94
CA GLN A 186 -5.56 1.11 -14.93
C GLN A 186 -5.78 1.97 -16.18
N ALA A 187 -4.71 2.24 -16.93
CA ALA A 187 -4.79 2.98 -18.18
C ALA A 187 -4.80 2.03 -19.38
N GLN A 188 -5.86 2.10 -20.20
CA GLN A 188 -5.95 1.38 -21.47
C GLN A 188 -6.25 2.36 -22.60
N ALA A 189 -5.31 2.51 -23.53
CA ALA A 189 -5.46 3.47 -24.63
C ALA A 189 -6.71 3.16 -25.48
N GLY A 190 -7.52 4.19 -25.73
CA GLY A 190 -8.71 4.09 -26.61
C GLY A 190 -9.89 3.31 -26.03
N ARG A 191 -9.86 2.92 -24.74
CA ARG A 191 -10.96 2.19 -24.08
C ARG A 191 -11.52 2.99 -22.90
N PRO A 192 -12.85 2.95 -22.67
CA PRO A 192 -13.46 3.43 -21.43
C PRO A 192 -12.81 2.82 -20.20
N VAL A 193 -12.76 3.57 -19.10
CA VAL A 193 -12.42 3.03 -17.79
C VAL A 193 -13.38 1.88 -17.46
N PRO A 194 -12.86 0.68 -17.12
CA PRO A 194 -13.70 -0.48 -16.88
C PRO A 194 -14.36 -0.41 -15.50
N THR A 195 -15.52 -1.05 -15.39
CA THR A 195 -16.04 -1.42 -14.06
C THR A 195 -15.26 -2.61 -13.50
N LEU A 196 -15.35 -2.84 -12.19
CA LEU A 196 -14.73 -4.00 -11.55
C LEU A 196 -15.30 -5.32 -12.10
N ALA A 197 -16.60 -5.36 -12.45
CA ALA A 197 -17.23 -6.52 -13.09
C ALA A 197 -16.65 -6.81 -14.49
N GLU A 198 -16.44 -5.77 -15.30
CA GLU A 198 -15.83 -5.92 -16.63
C GLU A 198 -14.37 -6.38 -16.51
N LEU A 199 -13.60 -5.78 -15.58
CA LEU A 199 -12.22 -6.20 -15.33
C LEU A 199 -12.14 -7.65 -14.85
N ALA A 200 -13.05 -8.08 -13.97
CA ALA A 200 -13.11 -9.48 -13.52
C ALA A 200 -13.45 -10.44 -14.67
N ALA A 201 -14.41 -10.08 -15.52
CA ALA A 201 -14.75 -10.86 -16.71
C ALA A 201 -13.56 -10.99 -17.68
N GLU A 202 -12.81 -9.90 -17.92
CA GLU A 202 -11.58 -9.91 -18.72
C GLU A 202 -10.50 -10.83 -18.14
N ARG A 203 -10.43 -10.93 -16.81
CA ARG A 203 -9.48 -11.79 -16.09
C ARG A 203 -9.98 -13.23 -15.92
N GLY A 204 -11.21 -13.53 -16.32
CA GLY A 204 -11.81 -14.86 -16.18
C GLY A 204 -12.08 -15.26 -14.72
N VAL A 205 -12.29 -14.28 -13.83
CA VAL A 205 -12.55 -14.52 -12.40
C VAL A 205 -13.95 -14.09 -12.00
N GLN A 206 -14.48 -14.71 -10.94
CA GLN A 206 -15.82 -14.39 -10.45
C GLN A 206 -15.77 -13.17 -9.51
N SER A 207 -16.49 -12.10 -9.87
CA SER A 207 -16.60 -10.89 -9.05
C SER A 207 -17.74 -10.96 -8.04
N ALA A 208 -17.72 -10.05 -7.07
CA ALA A 208 -18.85 -9.83 -6.18
C ALA A 208 -20.10 -9.31 -6.95
N PRO A 209 -21.32 -9.51 -6.44
CA PRO A 209 -22.55 -9.08 -7.11
C PRO A 209 -22.64 -7.58 -7.39
N ASP A 210 -22.02 -6.75 -6.54
CA ASP A 210 -22.01 -5.29 -6.63
C ASP A 210 -20.84 -4.74 -7.46
N ALA A 211 -20.01 -5.59 -8.09
CA ALA A 211 -18.81 -5.17 -8.81
C ALA A 211 -19.07 -4.17 -9.96
N GLY A 212 -20.28 -4.13 -10.52
CA GLY A 212 -20.67 -3.13 -11.52
C GLY A 212 -20.71 -1.68 -10.98
N SER A 213 -20.71 -1.50 -9.66
CA SER A 213 -20.80 -0.20 -8.99
C SER A 213 -19.46 0.50 -8.75
N TYR A 214 -18.35 -0.09 -9.22
CA TYR A 214 -17.00 0.39 -8.97
C TYR A 214 -16.26 0.59 -10.29
N LEU A 215 -15.76 1.80 -10.54
CA LEU A 215 -14.91 2.12 -11.70
C LEU A 215 -13.44 2.02 -11.32
N VAL A 216 -12.66 1.22 -12.05
CA VAL A 216 -11.29 0.88 -11.66
C VAL A 216 -10.31 1.96 -12.11
N MET A 217 -9.70 2.68 -11.17
CA MET A 217 -8.65 3.66 -11.44
C MET A 217 -7.27 3.01 -11.53
N GLY A 218 -7.07 1.91 -10.79
CA GLY A 218 -5.82 1.21 -10.67
C GLY A 218 -5.87 0.13 -9.60
N ASN A 219 -4.71 -0.29 -9.12
CA ASN A 219 -4.60 -1.28 -8.05
C ASN A 219 -3.41 -0.98 -7.13
N ASP A 220 -3.43 -1.55 -5.93
CA ASP A 220 -2.34 -1.49 -4.94
C ASP A 220 -1.66 -2.85 -4.79
N PHE A 221 -1.60 -3.64 -5.88
CA PHE A 221 -1.17 -5.04 -5.96
C PHE A 221 -2.12 -6.05 -5.29
N GLY A 222 -2.74 -5.71 -4.16
CA GLY A 222 -3.70 -6.60 -3.49
C GLY A 222 -5.14 -6.44 -3.97
N ARG A 223 -5.59 -5.20 -4.13
CA ARG A 223 -6.99 -4.79 -4.38
C ARG A 223 -7.05 -3.79 -5.53
N GLN A 224 -8.24 -3.66 -6.12
CA GLN A 224 -8.52 -2.61 -7.11
C GLN A 224 -8.92 -1.33 -6.39
N LEU A 225 -8.26 -0.21 -6.72
CA LEU A 225 -8.65 1.11 -6.24
C LEU A 225 -9.66 1.70 -7.21
N CYS A 226 -10.87 1.93 -6.72
CA CYS A 226 -12.03 2.23 -7.54
C CYS A 226 -12.73 3.51 -7.09
N VAL A 227 -13.33 4.23 -8.03
CA VAL A 227 -14.39 5.21 -7.75
C VAL A 227 -15.69 4.46 -7.51
N GLN A 228 -16.34 4.68 -6.37
CA GLN A 228 -17.65 4.11 -6.04
C GLN A 228 -18.78 4.97 -6.61
N TYR A 229 -19.72 4.35 -7.33
CA TYR A 229 -20.92 5.05 -7.79
C TYR A 229 -21.82 5.51 -6.64
N GLY A 230 -22.47 6.66 -6.84
CA GLY A 230 -23.34 7.31 -5.86
C GLY A 230 -22.61 8.22 -4.87
N THR A 231 -21.40 7.86 -4.45
CA THR A 231 -20.60 8.66 -3.49
C THR A 231 -19.40 9.37 -4.14
N ALA A 232 -18.88 8.83 -5.25
CA ALA A 232 -17.62 9.24 -5.87
C ALA A 232 -16.36 9.04 -4.99
N ASN A 233 -16.50 8.35 -3.85
CA ASN A 233 -15.38 7.99 -2.97
C ASN A 233 -14.40 7.06 -3.69
N ILE A 234 -13.13 7.12 -3.32
CA ILE A 234 -12.14 6.10 -3.67
C ILE A 234 -12.16 5.00 -2.61
N VAL A 235 -12.32 3.76 -3.07
CA VAL A 235 -12.37 2.57 -2.23
C VAL A 235 -11.48 1.47 -2.79
N ALA A 236 -10.86 0.67 -1.91
CA ALA A 236 -10.10 -0.52 -2.28
C ALA A 236 -11.00 -1.76 -2.17
N VAL A 237 -11.18 -2.46 -3.29
CA VAL A 237 -12.11 -3.60 -3.43
C VAL A 237 -11.37 -4.84 -3.96
N PRO A 238 -11.60 -6.03 -3.40
CA PRO A 238 -11.11 -7.28 -3.99
C PRO A 238 -11.64 -7.47 -5.42
N LEU A 239 -10.79 -7.90 -6.35
CA LEU A 239 -11.22 -8.23 -7.71
C LEU A 239 -12.11 -9.49 -7.74
N GLU A 240 -11.72 -10.49 -6.94
CA GLU A 240 -12.40 -11.78 -6.84
C GLU A 240 -13.36 -11.78 -5.65
N ALA A 241 -14.52 -12.42 -5.83
CA ALA A 241 -15.46 -12.64 -4.75
C ALA A 241 -14.82 -13.50 -3.66
N THR A 242 -14.90 -13.03 -2.42
CA THR A 242 -14.50 -13.80 -1.24
C THR A 242 -15.71 -14.56 -0.67
N PRO A 243 -15.52 -15.74 -0.04
CA PRO A 243 -16.63 -16.49 0.56
C PRO A 243 -17.45 -15.70 1.57
N GLN A 244 -16.80 -14.77 2.27
CA GLN A 244 -17.43 -13.78 3.15
C GLN A 244 -17.35 -12.42 2.45
N PRO A 245 -18.47 -11.68 2.32
CA PRO A 245 -18.44 -10.33 1.75
C PRO A 245 -17.47 -9.44 2.53
N THR A 246 -16.44 -8.93 1.85
CA THR A 246 -15.52 -7.95 2.43
C THR A 246 -16.03 -6.56 2.04
N PRO A 247 -16.35 -5.68 2.99
CA PRO A 247 -16.78 -4.33 2.65
C PRO A 247 -15.65 -3.58 1.94
N PRO A 248 -15.98 -2.67 0.99
CA PRO A 248 -14.99 -1.78 0.39
C PRO A 248 -14.22 -1.03 1.47
N GLN A 249 -12.89 -1.05 1.39
CA GLN A 249 -12.05 -0.29 2.31
C GLN A 249 -11.97 1.16 1.83
N PHE A 250 -12.33 2.11 2.68
CA PHE A 250 -12.28 3.53 2.33
C PHE A 250 -10.83 4.00 2.11
N VAL A 251 -10.61 4.76 1.03
CA VAL A 251 -9.31 5.35 0.68
C VAL A 251 -9.41 6.87 0.77
N ASN A 252 -10.24 7.50 -0.06
CA ASN A 252 -10.41 8.95 -0.08
C ASN A 252 -11.84 9.37 -0.38
N THR A 253 -12.19 10.60 -0.01
CA THR A 253 -13.49 11.23 -0.29
C THR A 253 -13.73 11.47 -1.78
N GLY A 254 -12.67 11.53 -2.59
CA GLY A 254 -12.78 11.74 -4.02
C GLY A 254 -11.46 11.49 -4.76
N LEU A 255 -11.55 11.48 -6.09
CA LEU A 255 -10.38 11.33 -6.95
C LEU A 255 -9.39 12.51 -6.85
N PRO A 256 -9.85 13.79 -6.75
CA PRO A 256 -8.94 14.90 -6.48
C PRO A 256 -8.13 14.68 -5.21
N GLU A 257 -8.78 14.35 -4.10
CA GLU A 257 -8.15 14.14 -2.80
C GLU A 257 -7.14 12.99 -2.87
N PHE A 258 -7.53 11.87 -3.48
CA PHE A 258 -6.63 10.73 -3.72
C PHE A 258 -5.37 11.13 -4.50
N VAL A 259 -5.52 11.88 -5.59
CA VAL A 259 -4.40 12.35 -6.41
C VAL A 259 -3.47 13.25 -5.62
N ARG A 260 -4.01 14.15 -4.78
CA ARG A 260 -3.20 15.03 -3.93
C ARG A 260 -2.47 14.27 -2.83
N CYS A 261 -3.12 13.29 -2.21
CA CYS A 261 -2.50 12.41 -1.21
C CYS A 261 -1.37 11.57 -1.83
N MET A 262 -1.57 11.05 -3.05
CA MET A 262 -0.53 10.36 -3.82
C MET A 262 0.63 11.28 -4.21
N ALA A 263 0.35 12.52 -4.62
CA ALA A 263 1.39 13.51 -4.91
C ALA A 263 2.19 13.87 -3.65
N LEU A 264 1.52 14.05 -2.51
CA LEU A 264 2.15 14.27 -1.20
C LEU A 264 3.10 13.11 -0.87
N LEU A 265 2.59 11.88 -0.89
CA LEU A 265 3.41 10.70 -0.63
C LEU A 265 4.56 10.61 -1.64
N GLY A 266 4.33 10.80 -2.94
CA GLY A 266 5.34 10.73 -3.99
C GLY A 266 6.51 11.70 -3.81
N ARG A 267 6.25 12.94 -3.38
CA ARG A 267 7.31 13.92 -3.06
C ARG A 267 8.13 13.49 -1.87
N MET A 268 7.48 12.97 -0.84
CA MET A 268 8.11 12.62 0.43
C MET A 268 8.81 11.26 0.38
N TRP A 269 8.30 10.31 -0.42
CA TRP A 269 8.73 8.91 -0.45
C TRP A 269 10.18 8.74 -0.85
N ARG A 270 10.71 9.59 -1.73
CA ARG A 270 12.12 9.51 -2.15
C ARG A 270 13.10 9.90 -1.03
N LEU A 271 12.63 10.66 -0.04
CA LEU A 271 13.44 11.21 1.06
C LEU A 271 13.54 10.26 2.26
N ARG A 272 12.89 9.09 2.20
CA ARG A 272 12.81 8.16 3.32
C ARG A 272 14.06 7.32 3.55
N TYR A 273 14.94 7.21 2.56
CA TYR A 273 16.12 6.35 2.65
C TYR A 273 17.17 6.93 3.59
N GLY A 274 17.67 6.10 4.50
CA GLY A 274 18.75 6.47 5.43
C GLY A 274 18.30 7.32 6.62
N LEU A 275 17.00 7.48 6.84
CA LEU A 275 16.48 8.16 8.03
C LEU A 275 16.77 7.35 9.29
N THR A 276 17.14 8.03 10.37
CA THR A 276 17.12 7.43 11.71
C THR A 276 15.67 7.22 12.18
N PRO A 277 15.41 6.35 13.17
CA PRO A 277 14.07 6.17 13.72
C PRO A 277 13.39 7.48 14.15
N ASP A 278 14.13 8.41 14.76
CA ASP A 278 13.61 9.72 15.17
C ASP A 278 13.26 10.61 13.97
N GLN A 279 14.10 10.59 12.92
CA GLN A 279 13.84 11.34 11.70
C GLN A 279 12.63 10.79 10.96
N ALA A 280 12.50 9.46 10.88
CA ALA A 280 11.35 8.80 10.32
C ALA A 280 10.07 9.13 11.11
N GLY A 281 10.13 9.13 12.44
CA GLY A 281 9.00 9.54 13.29
C GLY A 281 8.54 10.98 13.00
N ARG A 282 9.47 11.94 12.91
CA ARG A 282 9.13 13.34 12.55
C ARG A 282 8.54 13.45 11.14
N TRP A 283 9.12 12.72 10.19
CA TRP A 283 8.61 12.64 8.82
C TRP A 283 7.17 12.10 8.79
N THR A 284 6.88 11.06 9.57
CA THR A 284 5.53 10.46 9.67
C THR A 284 4.54 11.43 10.30
N VAL A 285 4.95 12.23 11.30
CA VAL A 285 4.12 13.30 11.87
C VAL A 285 3.74 14.34 10.81
N ASP A 286 4.71 14.80 10.03
CA ASP A 286 4.46 15.82 8.99
C ASP A 286 3.56 15.28 7.86
N PHE A 287 3.77 14.01 7.47
CA PHE A 287 2.93 13.34 6.49
C PHE A 287 1.49 13.17 7.01
N GLN A 288 1.35 12.70 8.25
CA GLN A 288 0.06 12.54 8.94
C GLN A 288 -0.72 13.87 9.02
N ALA A 289 -0.05 14.97 9.39
CA ALA A 289 -0.69 16.28 9.50
C ALA A 289 -1.17 16.81 8.13
N GLN A 290 -0.33 16.70 7.09
CA GLN A 290 -0.71 17.12 5.74
C GLN A 290 -1.81 16.26 5.14
N LEU A 291 -1.76 14.95 5.38
CA LEU A 291 -2.79 14.03 4.92
C LEU A 291 -4.14 14.32 5.56
N ALA A 292 -4.17 14.60 6.87
CA ALA A 292 -5.37 15.05 7.57
C ALA A 292 -5.89 16.38 7.00
N GLY A 293 -5.00 17.29 6.59
CA GLY A 293 -5.39 18.56 5.96
C GLY A 293 -5.98 18.40 4.56
N LEU A 294 -5.53 17.39 3.80
CA LEU A 294 -6.06 17.07 2.47
C LEU A 294 -7.39 16.33 2.53
N ASP A 295 -7.49 15.31 3.38
CA ASP A 295 -8.66 14.45 3.49
C ASP A 295 -8.80 13.86 4.91
N PRO A 296 -9.46 14.56 5.85
CA PRO A 296 -9.64 14.07 7.22
C PRO A 296 -10.36 12.71 7.28
N ALA A 297 -11.26 12.43 6.33
CA ALA A 297 -12.04 11.20 6.33
C ALA A 297 -11.16 9.98 6.03
N ALA A 298 -10.07 10.14 5.28
CA ALA A 298 -9.10 9.09 5.02
C ALA A 298 -8.48 8.51 6.31
N LEU A 299 -8.47 9.29 7.40
CA LEU A 299 -7.91 8.95 8.70
C LEU A 299 -8.96 8.77 9.80
N SER A 300 -10.25 8.79 9.44
CA SER A 300 -11.36 8.72 10.40
C SER A 300 -11.48 7.37 11.12
N THR A 301 -10.97 6.29 10.53
CA THR A 301 -10.92 4.96 11.16
C THR A 301 -9.55 4.32 10.95
N PRO A 302 -9.09 3.46 11.88
CA PRO A 302 -7.77 2.83 11.78
C PRO A 302 -7.67 1.77 10.66
N ASP A 303 -8.79 1.35 10.09
CA ASP A 303 -8.83 0.36 9.01
C ASP A 303 -9.00 0.99 7.62
N ASN A 304 -9.08 2.32 7.54
CA ASN A 304 -8.99 3.01 6.26
C ASN A 304 -7.61 2.80 5.63
N TRP A 305 -7.54 2.80 4.30
CA TRP A 305 -6.34 2.44 3.55
C TRP A 305 -5.11 3.27 3.95
N TRP A 306 -5.27 4.59 4.05
CA TRP A 306 -4.19 5.48 4.47
C TRP A 306 -3.82 5.34 5.95
N ALA A 307 -4.80 5.08 6.83
CA ALA A 307 -4.53 4.85 8.24
C ALA A 307 -3.68 3.59 8.45
N VAL A 308 -3.93 2.54 7.66
CA VAL A 308 -3.12 1.31 7.66
C VAL A 308 -1.70 1.56 7.15
N LEU A 309 -1.52 2.42 6.14
CA LEU A 309 -0.17 2.82 5.70
C LEU A 309 0.58 3.61 6.78
N LEU A 310 -0.09 4.57 7.42
CA LEU A 310 0.51 5.35 8.51
C LEU A 310 0.89 4.47 9.70
N GLU A 311 0.05 3.51 10.07
CA GLU A 311 0.37 2.53 11.12
C GLU A 311 1.67 1.77 10.78
N GLN A 312 1.79 1.26 9.55
CA GLN A 312 2.98 0.53 9.11
C GLN A 312 4.24 1.41 9.07
N MET A 313 4.12 2.69 8.68
CA MET A 313 5.24 3.65 8.74
C MET A 313 5.69 3.88 10.18
N TRP A 314 4.74 4.04 11.11
CA TRP A 314 5.02 4.18 12.54
C TRP A 314 5.71 2.95 13.12
N ASP A 315 5.32 1.76 12.67
CA ASP A 315 5.88 0.49 13.13
C ASP A 315 7.22 0.14 12.46
N GLY A 316 7.72 1.01 11.56
CA GLY A 316 8.95 0.77 10.82
C GLY A 316 8.86 -0.44 9.89
N LEU A 317 7.65 -0.75 9.43
CA LEU A 317 7.38 -1.81 8.45
C LEU A 317 7.47 -1.28 7.01
N LEU A 318 7.40 0.05 6.81
CA LEU A 318 7.33 0.72 5.52
C LEU A 318 8.27 1.94 5.42
#